data_AF-A0A7J7FLG6-F1
#
_entry.id   AF-A0A7J7FLG6-F1
#
_cell.length_a   1.000
_cell.length_b   1.000
_cell.length_c   1.000
_cell.angle_alpha   90.00
_cell.angle_beta   90.00
_cell.angle_gamma   90.00
#
_symmetry.space_group_name_H-M   'P 1'
#
loop_
_entity.id
_entity.type
_entity.pdbx_description
1 polymer ?
#
loop_
_entity_poly.entity_id
_entity_poly.type
_entity_poly.pdbx_seq_one_letter_code
_entity_poly.pdbx_strand_id
1 'polypeptide(L)'
;MSASTTTLRYPGYMNNDLIGLIASLIPTPRLHFLMTGYTPLTTDQSVASVRKTTVLDVMRRLLQPKNVMVSTGRDRQTNHCYIAILNIIQGEVDPTQVHKSLQRIRERKLANFIPWGPASIQVALSRKSPYLPSAHRVSGLMMANHTSISSV
;
A
#
# COMPACT_ATOMS: atom_id res chain seq x y z
N MET A 1 5.75 -11.41 -0.59
CA MET A 1 7.05 -11.47 0.11
C MET A 1 8.16 -10.68 -0.60
N SER A 2 8.46 -10.91 -1.89
CA SER A 2 9.49 -10.12 -2.57
C SER A 2 9.23 -8.61 -2.57
N ALA A 3 7.96 -8.21 -2.64
CA ALA A 3 7.55 -6.81 -2.65
C ALA A 3 7.72 -6.07 -1.31
N SER A 4 7.67 -6.78 -0.17
CA SER A 4 7.86 -6.15 1.15
C SER A 4 9.33 -5.90 1.47
N THR A 5 10.25 -6.63 0.82
CA THR A 5 11.70 -6.51 1.03
C THR A 5 12.39 -5.68 -0.04
N THR A 6 11.67 -5.03 -0.96
CA THR A 6 12.34 -4.28 -2.04
C THR A 6 13.10 -3.06 -1.56
N THR A 7 12.64 -2.38 -0.50
CA THR A 7 13.37 -1.25 0.09
C THR A 7 14.64 -1.70 0.81
N LEU A 8 14.71 -2.96 1.26
CA LEU A 8 15.90 -3.54 1.89
C LEU A 8 16.92 -4.02 0.84
N ARG A 9 16.42 -4.59 -0.27
CA ARG A 9 17.25 -5.23 -1.31
C ARG A 9 17.75 -4.25 -2.37
N TYR A 10 16.97 -3.23 -2.68
CA TYR A 10 17.32 -2.23 -3.68
C TYR A 10 17.48 -0.87 -3.00
N PRO A 11 18.53 -0.10 -3.34
CA PRO A 11 18.81 1.16 -2.68
C PRO A 11 17.63 2.13 -2.84
N GLY A 12 17.03 2.50 -1.70
CA GLY A 12 16.04 3.55 -1.55
C GLY A 12 16.54 4.65 -0.60
N TYR A 13 15.77 5.72 -0.43
CA TYR A 13 16.14 6.82 0.49
C TYR A 13 15.50 6.67 1.89
N MET A 14 14.33 6.04 1.98
CA MET A 14 13.56 5.89 3.22
C MET A 14 13.09 4.45 3.41
N ASN A 15 12.97 4.01 4.67
CA ASN A 15 12.51 2.67 5.06
C ASN A 15 13.37 1.53 4.49
N ASN A 16 14.69 1.72 4.49
CA ASN A 16 15.68 0.74 4.04
C ASN A 16 16.00 -0.34 5.10
N ASP A 17 15.50 -0.16 6.32
CA ASP A 17 15.62 -1.12 7.40
C ASP A 17 14.25 -1.70 7.75
N LEU A 18 14.21 -2.98 8.11
CA LEU A 18 12.98 -3.65 8.51
C LEU A 18 12.39 -3.00 9.76
N ILE A 19 13.24 -2.58 10.69
CA ILE A 19 12.82 -1.91 11.93
C ILE A 19 12.10 -0.59 11.59
N GLY A 20 12.64 0.23 10.68
CA GLY A 20 12.01 1.47 10.27
C GLY A 20 10.65 1.26 9.59
N LEU A 21 10.53 0.20 8.80
CA LEU A 21 9.30 -0.16 8.11
C LEU A 21 8.19 -0.61 9.09
N ILE A 22 8.56 -1.41 10.09
CA ILE A 22 7.63 -1.96 11.06
C ILE A 22 7.25 -0.91 12.12
N ALA A 23 8.21 -0.09 12.55
CA ALA A 23 8.00 0.96 13.55
C ALA A 23 6.95 1.99 13.11
N SER A 24 6.83 2.25 11.80
CA SER A 24 5.82 3.19 11.31
C SER A 24 4.39 2.62 11.25
N LEU A 25 4.25 1.29 11.36
CA LEU A 25 2.98 0.59 11.22
C LEU A 25 2.41 0.09 12.56
N ILE A 26 3.27 -0.13 13.55
CA ILE A 26 2.89 -0.70 14.85
C ILE A 26 2.88 0.41 15.91
N PRO A 27 1.71 0.91 16.33
CA PRO A 27 1.61 1.96 17.35
C PRO A 27 1.87 1.44 18.77
N THR A 28 1.50 0.17 19.04
CA THR A 28 1.74 -0.49 20.32
C THR A 28 2.12 -1.95 20.07
N PRO A 29 2.94 -2.59 20.93
CA PRO A 29 3.42 -3.95 20.70
C PRO A 29 2.31 -5.00 20.51
N ARG A 30 1.12 -4.78 21.09
CA ARG A 30 -0.02 -5.69 20.96
C ARG A 30 -0.79 -5.52 19.63
N LEU A 31 -0.69 -4.36 18.99
CA LEU A 31 -1.37 -4.04 17.72
C LEU A 31 -0.41 -4.22 16.52
N HIS A 32 0.11 -5.43 16.35
CA HIS A 32 1.12 -5.75 15.32
C HIS A 32 0.57 -6.52 14.11
N PHE A 33 -0.76 -6.72 14.03
CA PHE A 33 -1.36 -7.43 12.91
C PHE A 33 -1.53 -6.49 11.71
N LEU A 34 -0.85 -6.83 10.61
CA LEU A 34 -0.85 -6.04 9.38
C LEU A 34 -1.72 -6.70 8.31
N MET A 35 -2.65 -5.93 7.77
CA MET A 35 -3.37 -6.26 6.55
C MET A 35 -2.50 -5.94 5.35
N THR A 36 -2.47 -6.87 4.39
CA THR A 36 -1.71 -6.68 3.16
C THR A 36 -2.64 -6.59 1.96
N GLY A 37 -2.24 -5.81 0.97
CA GLY A 37 -2.90 -5.77 -0.33
C GLY A 37 -1.88 -5.57 -1.43
N TYR A 38 -2.11 -6.15 -2.60
CA TYR A 38 -1.17 -6.05 -3.71
C TYR A 38 -1.89 -5.77 -5.01
N THR A 39 -1.33 -4.86 -5.81
CA THR A 39 -1.82 -4.55 -7.14
C THR A 39 -0.67 -4.22 -8.08
N PRO A 40 -0.80 -4.49 -9.39
CA PRO A 40 -1.87 -5.23 -10.04
C PRO A 40 -1.71 -6.76 -9.89
N LEU A 41 -2.85 -7.47 -9.90
CA LEU A 41 -2.93 -8.92 -10.03
C LEU A 41 -3.70 -9.20 -11.34
N THR A 42 -2.99 -9.47 -12.42
CA THR A 42 -3.59 -9.87 -13.71
C THR A 42 -2.71 -10.89 -14.39
N THR A 43 -3.34 -11.93 -14.92
CA THR A 43 -2.69 -13.01 -15.69
C THR A 43 -2.54 -12.63 -17.15
N ASP A 44 -3.43 -11.77 -17.65
CA ASP A 44 -3.53 -11.49 -19.07
C ASP A 44 -2.55 -10.38 -19.47
N GLN A 45 -1.45 -10.78 -20.12
CA GLN A 45 -0.45 -9.86 -20.69
C GLN A 45 -1.05 -8.92 -21.76
N SER A 46 -2.10 -9.36 -22.47
CA SER A 46 -2.72 -8.62 -23.58
C SER A 46 -3.49 -7.38 -23.14
N VAL A 47 -4.09 -7.39 -21.95
CA VAL A 47 -4.88 -6.25 -21.41
C VAL A 47 -3.97 -5.24 -20.69
N ALA A 48 -2.81 -5.69 -20.19
CA ALA A 48 -1.84 -4.87 -19.48
C ALA A 48 -1.09 -3.88 -20.38
N SER A 49 -0.96 -4.17 -21.68
CA SER A 49 -0.24 -3.32 -22.65
C SER A 49 -1.05 -2.11 -23.10
N VAL A 50 -2.39 -2.17 -23.05
CA VAL A 50 -3.28 -1.13 -23.59
C VAL A 50 -3.53 0.02 -22.60
N ARG A 51 -3.55 -0.25 -21.29
CA ARG A 51 -3.72 0.79 -20.26
C ARG A 51 -2.44 1.03 -19.47
N LYS A 52 -1.82 2.19 -19.67
CA LYS A 52 -0.73 2.69 -18.81
C LYS A 52 -1.24 2.75 -17.36
N THR A 53 -0.74 1.86 -16.50
CA THR A 53 -1.04 1.86 -15.07
C THR A 53 -0.38 3.07 -14.42
N THR A 54 -1.18 4.03 -13.95
CA THR A 54 -0.67 5.23 -13.27
C THR A 54 -0.50 4.98 -11.77
N VAL A 55 0.37 5.75 -11.12
CA VAL A 55 0.56 5.71 -9.66
C VAL A 55 -0.76 5.94 -8.93
N LEU A 56 -1.57 6.89 -9.39
CA LEU A 56 -2.88 7.18 -8.83
C LEU A 56 -3.82 5.97 -8.89
N ASP A 57 -3.84 5.26 -10.01
CA ASP A 57 -4.68 4.07 -10.17
C ASP A 57 -4.26 2.96 -9.22
N VAL A 58 -2.94 2.75 -9.08
CA VAL A 58 -2.38 1.76 -8.14
C VAL A 58 -2.77 2.12 -6.71
N MET A 59 -2.50 3.35 -6.25
CA MET A 59 -2.80 3.76 -4.88
C MET A 59 -4.30 3.73 -4.56
N ARG A 60 -5.16 4.10 -5.52
CA ARG A 60 -6.62 4.00 -5.36
C ARG A 60 -7.07 2.55 -5.25
N ARG A 61 -6.51 1.64 -6.06
CA ARG A 61 -6.84 0.22 -6.03
C ARG A 61 -6.35 -0.44 -4.74
N LEU A 62 -5.19 -0.05 -4.21
CA LEU A 62 -4.69 -0.59 -2.94
C LEU A 62 -5.65 -0.36 -1.77
N LEU A 63 -6.34 0.78 -1.74
CA LEU A 63 -7.36 1.10 -0.72
C LEU A 63 -8.71 0.40 -0.96
N GLN A 64 -8.90 -0.25 -2.11
CA GLN A 64 -10.14 -0.98 -2.36
C GLN A 64 -10.11 -2.31 -1.60
N PRO A 65 -11.19 -2.67 -0.91
CA PRO A 65 -11.26 -3.90 -0.13
C PRO A 65 -11.21 -5.17 -1.00
N LYS A 66 -11.30 -5.05 -2.33
CA LYS A 66 -11.13 -6.16 -3.28
C LYS A 66 -9.67 -6.63 -3.39
N ASN A 67 -8.70 -5.76 -3.13
CA ASN A 67 -7.28 -6.07 -3.28
C ASN A 67 -6.59 -6.38 -1.95
N VAL A 68 -7.36 -6.43 -0.85
CA VAL A 68 -6.89 -6.83 0.48
C VAL A 68 -6.88 -8.35 0.55
N MET A 69 -5.81 -8.92 1.09
CA MET A 69 -5.56 -10.37 1.18
C MET A 69 -6.02 -10.97 2.52
N VAL A 70 -6.82 -10.23 3.28
CA VAL A 70 -7.35 -10.66 4.58
C VAL A 70 -8.86 -10.72 4.48
N SER A 71 -9.45 -11.84 4.89
CA SER A 71 -10.89 -11.97 5.04
C SER A 71 -11.30 -11.20 6.29
N THR A 72 -11.90 -10.02 6.11
CA THR A 72 -12.41 -9.20 7.22
C THR A 72 -13.91 -9.11 7.07
N GLY A 73 -14.64 -9.32 8.18
CA GLY A 73 -16.08 -9.12 8.20
C GLY A 73 -16.36 -7.66 7.86
N ARG A 74 -17.14 -7.40 6.81
CA ARG A 74 -17.64 -6.06 6.50
C ARG A 74 -18.89 -5.82 7.33
N ASP A 75 -18.74 -5.84 8.65
CA ASP A 75 -19.89 -5.53 9.49
C ASP A 75 -20.13 -4.02 9.44
N ARG A 76 -21.21 -3.64 8.74
CA ARG A 76 -21.65 -2.24 8.56
C ARG A 76 -21.98 -1.55 9.89
N GLN A 77 -22.11 -2.31 10.98
CA GLN A 77 -22.42 -1.78 12.31
C GLN A 77 -21.19 -1.27 13.07
N THR A 78 -19.98 -1.65 12.66
CA THR A 78 -18.75 -1.27 13.37
C THR A 78 -17.95 -0.24 12.57
N ASN A 79 -17.69 0.92 13.18
CA ASN A 79 -16.85 1.96 12.59
C ASN A 79 -15.37 1.54 12.71
N HIS A 80 -14.89 0.77 11.74
CA HIS A 80 -13.47 0.45 11.63
C HIS A 80 -12.67 1.61 11.01
N CYS A 81 -11.44 1.77 11.49
CA CYS A 81 -10.54 2.83 11.06
C CYS A 81 -9.14 2.27 10.79
N TYR A 82 -8.43 2.93 9.88
CA TYR A 82 -7.01 2.77 9.67
C TYR A 82 -6.24 3.51 10.76
N ILE A 83 -5.30 2.81 11.38
CA ILE A 83 -4.34 3.40 12.31
C ILE A 83 -3.10 3.86 11.55
N ALA A 84 -2.55 3.00 10.69
CA ALA A 84 -1.38 3.27 9.87
C ALA A 84 -1.50 2.59 8.51
N ILE A 85 -0.96 3.23 7.45
CA ILE A 85 -0.90 2.67 6.11
C ILE A 85 0.47 2.99 5.52
N LEU A 86 1.15 1.97 4.99
CA LEU A 86 2.38 2.08 4.22
C LEU A 86 2.15 1.46 2.83
N ASN A 87 2.35 2.27 1.80
CA ASN A 87 2.32 1.82 0.41
C ASN A 87 3.73 1.79 -0.15
N ILE A 88 4.23 0.61 -0.48
CA ILE A 88 5.45 0.44 -1.26
C ILE A 88 5.07 0.45 -2.74
N ILE A 89 5.44 1.51 -3.44
CA ILE A 89 5.25 1.62 -4.88
C ILE A 89 6.56 1.25 -5.58
N GLN A 90 6.46 0.39 -6.59
CA GLN A 90 7.58 -0.16 -7.33
C GLN A 90 7.48 0.18 -8.80
N GLY A 91 8.59 0.60 -9.38
CA GLY A 91 8.70 0.88 -10.82
C GLY A 91 9.33 2.22 -11.09
N GLU A 92 9.24 2.65 -12.34
CA GLU A 92 9.66 3.97 -12.77
C GLU A 92 8.59 4.99 -12.38
N VAL A 93 8.78 5.63 -11.23
CA VAL A 93 7.80 6.53 -10.62
C VAL A 93 8.45 7.87 -10.29
N ASP A 94 7.84 8.94 -10.75
CA ASP A 94 8.18 10.31 -10.37
C ASP A 94 7.56 10.64 -8.99
N PRO A 95 8.36 11.06 -7.99
CA PRO A 95 7.86 11.48 -6.68
C PRO A 95 6.77 12.56 -6.74
N THR A 96 6.80 13.43 -7.76
CA THR A 96 5.78 14.47 -7.96
C THR A 96 4.39 13.87 -8.19
N GLN A 97 4.32 12.75 -8.93
CA GLN A 97 3.07 12.05 -9.19
C GLN A 97 2.52 11.36 -7.93
N VAL A 98 3.41 10.90 -7.05
CA VAL A 98 3.03 10.32 -5.75
C VAL A 98 2.36 11.38 -4.88
N HIS A 99 2.97 12.56 -4.77
CA HIS A 99 2.41 13.65 -3.96
C HIS A 99 1.04 14.10 -4.46
N LYS A 100 0.90 14.30 -5.79
CA LYS A 100 -0.40 14.60 -6.43
C LYS A 100 -1.43 13.49 -6.18
N SER A 101 -1.00 12.23 -6.17
CA SER A 101 -1.90 11.09 -5.93
C SER A 101 -2.38 11.02 -4.48
N LEU A 102 -1.48 11.27 -3.52
CA LEU A 102 -1.82 11.36 -2.09
C LEU A 102 -2.81 12.48 -1.82
N GLN A 103 -2.63 13.65 -2.44
CA GLN A 103 -3.56 14.77 -2.31
C GLN A 103 -4.97 14.38 -2.76
N ARG A 104 -5.11 13.77 -3.95
CA ARG A 104 -6.41 13.32 -4.47
C ARG A 104 -7.09 12.26 -3.60
N ILE A 105 -6.31 11.38 -2.98
CA ILE A 105 -6.84 10.36 -2.04
C ILE A 105 -7.39 11.03 -0.78
N ARG A 106 -6.70 12.05 -0.27
CA ARG A 106 -7.12 12.83 0.89
C ARG A 106 -8.40 13.60 0.61
N GLU A 107 -8.48 14.30 -0.53
CA GLU A 107 -9.68 15.05 -0.95
C GLU A 107 -10.92 14.15 -1.05
N ARG A 108 -10.74 12.91 -1.53
CA ARG A 108 -11.83 11.93 -1.67
C ARG A 108 -12.15 11.14 -0.41
N LYS A 109 -11.39 11.31 0.68
CA LYS A 109 -11.55 10.59 1.95
C LYS A 109 -11.73 9.07 1.75
N LEU A 110 -10.88 8.45 0.91
CA LEU A 110 -11.00 7.03 0.56
C LEU A 110 -10.62 6.07 1.72
N ALA A 111 -10.01 6.58 2.77
CA ALA A 111 -9.63 5.84 3.97
C ALA A 111 -10.12 6.60 5.20
N ASN A 112 -10.82 5.90 6.10
CA ASN A 112 -11.21 6.42 7.40
C ASN A 112 -10.08 6.19 8.38
N PHE A 113 -9.51 7.28 8.90
CA PHE A 113 -8.42 7.21 9.87
C PHE A 113 -8.93 7.37 11.30
N ILE A 114 -8.09 6.99 12.27
CA ILE A 114 -8.34 7.26 13.68
C ILE A 114 -8.57 8.76 13.95
N PRO A 115 -9.55 9.14 14.79
CA PRO A 115 -9.87 10.53 15.07
C PRO A 115 -8.94 11.19 16.12
N TRP A 116 -8.26 10.38 16.92
CA TRP A 116 -7.52 10.83 18.11
C TRP A 116 -6.03 11.09 17.86
N GLY A 117 -5.54 10.90 16.64
CA GLY A 117 -4.13 11.08 16.31
C GLY A 117 -3.89 11.42 14.84
N PRO A 118 -2.70 11.96 14.52
CA PRO A 118 -2.33 12.23 13.14
C PRO A 118 -2.10 10.91 12.40
N ALA A 119 -2.94 10.62 11.42
CA ALA A 119 -2.76 9.47 10.55
C ALA A 119 -2.41 9.93 9.14
N SER A 120 -1.41 9.28 8.54
CA SER A 120 -0.99 9.56 7.17
C SER A 120 -0.69 8.27 6.42
N ILE A 121 -0.87 8.33 5.11
CA ILE A 121 -0.44 7.27 4.20
C ILE A 121 1.03 7.50 3.93
N GLN A 122 1.89 6.64 4.50
CA GLN A 122 3.29 6.62 4.16
C GLN A 122 3.48 5.97 2.80
N VAL A 123 4.40 6.50 1.99
CA VAL A 123 4.73 5.94 0.70
C VAL A 123 6.23 5.72 0.61
N ALA A 124 6.64 4.49 0.33
CA ALA A 124 8.01 4.15 0.03
C ALA A 124 8.14 3.86 -1.46
N LEU A 125 9.14 4.45 -2.10
CA LEU A 125 9.47 4.21 -3.50
C LEU A 125 10.62 3.21 -3.58
N SER A 126 10.48 2.21 -4.43
CA SER A 126 11.58 1.28 -4.72
C SER A 126 11.66 0.98 -6.21
N ARG A 127 12.89 0.75 -6.69
CA ARG A 127 13.11 0.32 -8.07
C ARG A 127 12.65 -1.14 -8.23
N LYS A 128 12.19 -1.48 -9.43
CA LYS A 128 11.90 -2.88 -9.77
C LYS A 128 13.19 -3.66 -9.93
N SER A 129 13.10 -4.97 -9.68
CA SER A 129 14.20 -5.90 -9.98
C SER A 129 14.51 -5.87 -11.47
N PRO A 130 15.79 -5.76 -11.87
CA PRO A 130 16.19 -5.86 -13.27
C PRO A 130 16.06 -7.29 -13.83
N TYR A 131 15.97 -8.30 -12.95
CA TYR A 131 15.96 -9.72 -13.33
C TYR A 131 14.57 -10.31 -13.57
N LEU A 132 13.50 -9.61 -13.15
CA LEU A 132 12.14 -10.12 -13.29
C LEU A 132 11.40 -9.35 -14.40
N PRO A 133 11.01 -10.01 -15.50
CA PRO A 133 10.17 -9.37 -16.51
C PRO A 133 8.80 -9.08 -15.89
N SER A 134 8.48 -7.79 -15.75
CA SER A 134 7.18 -7.33 -15.24
C SER A 134 6.43 -6.65 -16.37
N ALA A 135 5.28 -7.21 -16.76
CA ALA A 135 4.40 -6.60 -17.76
C ALA A 135 3.87 -5.21 -17.34
N HIS A 136 3.83 -4.94 -16.03
CA HIS A 136 3.34 -3.66 -15.50
C HIS A 136 4.47 -2.68 -15.28
N ARG A 137 4.25 -1.41 -15.66
CA ARG A 137 5.20 -0.32 -15.37
C ARG A 137 5.27 -0.02 -13.87
N VAL A 138 4.11 0.03 -13.22
CA VAL A 138 3.99 0.33 -11.78
C VAL A 138 3.28 -0.81 -11.06
N SER A 139 3.82 -1.22 -9.91
CA SER A 139 3.16 -2.11 -8.95
C SER A 139 3.16 -1.49 -7.57
N GLY A 140 2.30 -1.97 -6.69
CA GLY A 140 2.13 -1.46 -5.35
C GLY A 140 1.81 -2.59 -4.37
N LEU A 141 2.46 -2.53 -3.21
CA LEU A 141 2.13 -3.31 -2.03
C LEU A 141 1.63 -2.34 -0.96
N MET A 142 0.49 -2.66 -0.35
CA MET A 142 -0.02 -2.00 0.84
C MET A 142 0.23 -2.89 2.05
N MET A 143 0.71 -2.27 3.12
CA MET A 143 0.71 -2.82 4.47
C MET A 143 -0.02 -1.83 5.36
N ALA A 144 -1.10 -2.26 5.99
CA ALA A 144 -1.98 -1.40 6.76
C ALA A 144 -2.31 -2.02 8.11
N ASN A 145 -2.32 -1.19 9.15
CA ASN A 145 -2.84 -1.56 10.45
C ASN A 145 -4.28 -1.01 10.55
N HIS A 146 -5.25 -1.92 10.58
CA HIS A 146 -6.68 -1.60 10.50
C HIS A 146 -7.44 -2.33 11.59
N THR A 147 -8.39 -1.65 12.23
CA THR A 147 -9.11 -2.20 13.38
C THR A 147 -10.06 -3.34 13.04
N SER A 148 -10.42 -3.54 11.76
CA SER A 148 -11.26 -4.69 11.36
C SER A 148 -10.57 -6.04 11.49
N ILE A 149 -9.27 -6.09 11.79
CA ILE A 149 -8.57 -7.34 12.05
C ILE A 149 -9.15 -8.10 13.25
N SER A 150 -9.82 -7.42 14.17
CA SER A 150 -10.50 -8.07 15.31
C SER A 150 -11.68 -8.96 14.92
N SER A 151 -12.14 -8.89 13.66
CA SER A 151 -13.22 -9.72 13.14
C SER A 151 -12.74 -11.08 12.60
N VAL A 152 -11.42 -11.28 12.54
CA VAL A 152 -10.76 -12.53 12.15
C VAL A 152 -10.57 -13.40 13.38
#